data_AF-A0A8B6HT34-F1
#
_entry.id   AF-A0A8B6HT34-F1
#
_cell.length_a   1.000
_cell.length_b   1.000
_cell.length_c   1.000
_cell.angle_alpha   90.00
_cell.angle_beta   90.00
_cell.angle_gamma   90.00
#
_symmetry.space_group_name_H-M   'P 1'
#
loop_
_entity.id
_entity.type
_entity.pdbx_description
1 polymer ?
#
loop_
_entity_poly.entity_id
_entity_poly.type
_entity_poly.pdbx_seq_one_letter_code
_entity_poly.pdbx_strand_id
1 'polypeptide(L)'
;MSSDGLRKRKEEICSDRYISTKKHEQIITDLKETTKTSLRNVDNRKTEDENESFRTTERMYILLLLLFTILSTITRFYNIENPTHVCWDETHFGKMGSWYIKRTFFFDVHPPLGKVREITETICSGIQPLQNLVVLQKIGDEKKNEWGQFWINKGFVALEQLLNKTAGKYCLGDEVTMADLCLVPQVGNAIRFNVDMSKFPLISKINEELSKLEAFKKAHPFAQPDCPEDLRQK
;
A
#
# COMPACT_ATOMS: atom_id res chain seq x y z
N MET A 1 -20.27 3.26 94.15
CA MET A 1 -20.56 3.30 92.70
C MET A 1 -21.28 2.02 92.33
N SER A 2 -22.56 2.05 91.96
CA SER A 2 -23.25 0.83 91.57
C SER A 2 -22.69 0.35 90.23
N SER A 3 -21.99 -0.78 90.23
CA SER A 3 -21.32 -1.36 89.07
C SER A 3 -22.32 -1.70 87.95
N ASP A 4 -23.59 -1.89 88.30
CA ASP A 4 -24.68 -2.15 87.37
C ASP A 4 -25.01 -0.96 86.46
N GLY A 5 -24.90 0.27 86.96
CA GLY A 5 -25.19 1.48 86.18
C GLY A 5 -24.12 1.79 85.12
N LEU A 6 -22.86 1.50 85.45
CA LEU A 6 -21.73 1.64 84.52
C LEU A 6 -21.68 0.50 83.49
N ARG A 7 -22.12 -0.71 83.88
CA ARG A 7 -22.21 -1.87 82.98
C ARG A 7 -23.34 -1.71 81.96
N LYS A 8 -24.55 -1.31 82.40
CA LYS A 8 -25.69 -1.04 81.51
C LYS A 8 -25.37 0.06 80.48
N ARG A 9 -24.76 1.16 80.90
CA ARG A 9 -24.31 2.23 79.98
C ARG A 9 -23.32 1.75 78.93
N LYS A 10 -22.37 0.87 79.30
CA LYS A 10 -21.40 0.32 78.34
C LYS A 10 -22.04 -0.64 77.33
N GLU A 11 -23.02 -1.43 77.76
CA GLU A 11 -23.75 -2.36 76.90
C GLU A 11 -24.66 -1.61 75.90
N GLU A 12 -25.35 -0.55 76.33
CA GLU A 12 -26.14 0.35 75.46
C GLU A 12 -25.26 1.04 74.40
N ILE A 13 -24.14 1.64 74.82
CA ILE A 13 -23.21 2.33 73.90
C ILE A 13 -22.59 1.36 72.88
N CYS A 14 -22.36 0.11 73.27
CA CYS A 14 -21.85 -0.93 72.37
C CYS A 14 -22.92 -1.36 71.33
N SER A 15 -24.17 -1.53 71.77
CA SER A 15 -25.31 -1.87 70.91
C SER A 15 -25.61 -0.76 69.89
N ASP A 16 -25.65 0.49 70.31
CA ASP A 16 -25.91 1.64 69.42
C ASP A 16 -24.81 1.80 68.37
N ARG A 17 -23.55 1.57 68.75
CA ARG A 17 -22.42 1.61 67.82
C ARG A 17 -22.47 0.45 66.82
N TYR A 18 -22.94 -0.72 67.23
CA TYR A 18 -23.15 -1.88 66.36
C TYR A 18 -24.28 -1.65 65.35
N ILE A 19 -25.40 -1.06 65.78
CA ILE A 19 -26.52 -0.71 64.89
C ILE A 19 -26.11 0.37 63.88
N SER A 20 -25.36 1.39 64.34
CA SER A 20 -24.84 2.45 63.48
C SER A 20 -23.85 1.95 62.42
N THR A 21 -22.98 1.00 62.78
CA THR A 21 -22.01 0.41 61.84
C THR A 21 -22.70 -0.45 60.78
N LYS A 22 -23.69 -1.28 61.16
CA LYS A 22 -24.51 -2.02 60.19
C LYS A 22 -25.29 -1.13 59.23
N LYS A 23 -25.85 -0.02 59.73
CA LYS A 23 -26.55 0.95 58.87
C LYS A 23 -25.61 1.60 57.86
N HIS A 24 -24.37 1.92 58.26
CA HIS A 24 -23.37 2.42 57.33
C HIS A 24 -22.96 1.39 56.28
N GLU A 25 -22.84 0.12 56.65
CA GLU A 25 -22.48 -0.96 55.72
C GLU A 25 -23.56 -1.20 54.64
N GLN A 26 -24.83 -1.08 55.03
CA GLN A 26 -25.96 -1.13 54.08
C GLN A 26 -25.92 0.05 53.10
N ILE A 27 -25.72 1.28 53.60
CA ILE A 27 -25.64 2.48 52.75
C ILE A 27 -24.48 2.39 51.75
N ILE A 28 -23.32 1.87 52.18
CA ILE A 28 -22.16 1.68 51.30
C ILE A 28 -22.48 0.66 50.19
N THR A 29 -23.24 -0.38 50.50
CA THR A 29 -23.64 -1.41 49.54
C THR A 29 -24.60 -0.82 48.50
N ASP A 30 -25.63 -0.08 48.94
CA ASP A 30 -26.61 0.55 48.06
C ASP A 30 -25.95 1.62 47.15
N LEU A 31 -24.97 2.38 47.68
CA LEU A 31 -24.18 3.34 46.90
C LEU A 31 -23.32 2.63 45.84
N LYS A 32 -22.72 1.48 46.16
CA LYS A 32 -21.95 0.68 45.20
C LYS A 32 -22.83 0.14 44.09
N GLU A 33 -24.03 -0.34 44.39
CA GLU A 33 -24.97 -0.84 43.38
C GLU A 33 -25.50 0.27 42.47
N THR A 34 -25.84 1.43 43.05
CA THR A 34 -26.26 2.62 42.30
C THR A 34 -25.16 3.10 41.36
N THR A 35 -23.91 3.13 41.83
CA THR A 35 -22.74 3.51 41.03
C THR A 35 -22.49 2.52 39.90
N LYS A 36 -22.55 1.21 40.17
CA LYS A 36 -22.35 0.15 39.17
C LYS A 36 -23.44 0.15 38.09
N THR A 37 -24.66 0.55 38.44
CA THR A 37 -25.78 0.67 37.50
C THR A 37 -25.62 1.91 36.61
N SER A 38 -25.19 3.03 37.19
CA SER A 38 -24.87 4.26 36.45
C SER A 38 -23.74 4.04 35.44
N LEU A 39 -22.64 3.39 35.85
CA LEU A 39 -21.52 3.07 34.96
C LEU A 39 -21.95 2.19 33.78
N ARG A 40 -22.72 1.12 34.04
CA ARG A 40 -23.28 0.26 32.98
C ARG A 40 -24.16 1.04 32.00
N ASN A 41 -24.97 1.98 32.48
CA ASN A 41 -25.81 2.81 31.62
C ASN A 41 -25.02 3.84 30.81
N VAL A 42 -23.84 4.25 31.28
CA VAL A 42 -22.92 5.12 30.52
C VAL A 42 -22.20 4.32 29.43
N ASP A 43 -21.72 3.12 29.74
CA ASP A 43 -21.05 2.25 28.76
C ASP A 43 -22.00 1.80 27.65
N ASN A 44 -23.24 1.43 27.99
CA ASN A 44 -24.26 1.09 26.99
C ASN A 44 -24.56 2.26 26.06
N ARG A 45 -24.72 3.48 26.60
CA ARG A 45 -24.97 4.68 25.77
C ARG A 45 -23.81 4.98 24.83
N LYS A 46 -22.56 4.90 25.31
CA LYS A 46 -21.38 5.07 24.45
C LYS A 46 -21.34 4.04 23.32
N THR A 47 -21.67 2.79 23.64
CA THR A 47 -21.68 1.71 22.64
C THR A 47 -22.79 1.93 21.60
N GLU A 48 -23.95 2.43 22.00
CA GLU A 48 -25.04 2.79 21.09
C GLU A 48 -24.65 3.96 20.17
N ASP A 49 -24.06 5.02 20.74
CA ASP A 49 -23.59 6.20 20.01
C ASP A 49 -22.49 5.85 18.99
N GLU A 50 -21.51 5.01 19.37
CA GLU A 50 -20.45 4.54 18.47
C GLU A 50 -21.00 3.69 17.32
N ASN A 51 -21.97 2.81 17.59
CA ASN A 51 -22.61 1.99 16.57
C ASN A 51 -23.50 2.79 15.62
N GLU A 52 -24.14 3.87 16.09
CA GLU A 52 -24.91 4.79 15.25
C GLU A 52 -24.00 5.63 14.36
N SER A 53 -22.89 6.13 14.90
CA SER A 53 -21.86 6.84 14.14
C SER A 53 -21.23 5.97 13.04
N PHE A 54 -20.91 4.71 13.35
CA PHE A 54 -20.37 3.75 12.38
C PHE A 54 -21.36 3.46 11.24
N ARG A 55 -22.64 3.18 11.56
CA ARG A 55 -23.69 2.98 10.54
C ARG A 55 -23.92 4.20 9.67
N THR A 56 -23.82 5.39 10.23
CA THR A 56 -23.96 6.65 9.48
C THR A 56 -22.82 6.83 8.48
N THR A 57 -21.61 6.49 8.91
CA THR A 57 -20.39 6.51 8.08
C THR A 57 -20.46 5.49 6.93
N GLU A 58 -20.90 4.26 7.21
CA GLU A 58 -21.08 3.21 6.18
C GLU A 58 -22.12 3.61 5.12
N ARG A 59 -23.26 4.17 5.56
CA ARG A 59 -24.30 4.69 4.64
C ARG A 59 -23.76 5.81 3.76
N MET A 60 -22.95 6.72 4.30
CA MET A 60 -22.29 7.79 3.54
C MET A 60 -21.39 7.21 2.44
N TYR A 61 -20.56 6.21 2.75
CA TYR A 61 -19.70 5.57 1.75
C TYR A 61 -20.49 4.81 0.67
N ILE A 62 -21.56 4.11 1.04
CA ILE A 62 -22.44 3.43 0.08
C ILE A 62 -23.10 4.45 -0.86
N LEU A 63 -23.59 5.58 -0.33
CA LEU A 63 -24.17 6.65 -1.13
C LEU A 63 -23.15 7.27 -2.08
N LEU A 64 -21.92 7.50 -1.61
CA LEU A 64 -20.81 8.00 -2.44
C LEU A 64 -20.46 7.01 -3.56
N LEU A 65 -20.41 5.71 -3.26
CA LEU A 65 -20.12 4.66 -4.24
C LEU A 65 -21.22 4.59 -5.32
N LEU A 66 -22.49 4.66 -4.92
CA LEU A 66 -23.63 4.71 -5.84
C LEU A 66 -23.56 5.97 -6.71
N LEU A 67 -23.24 7.13 -6.12
CA LEU A 67 -23.07 8.38 -6.84
C LEU A 67 -21.99 8.26 -7.92
N PHE A 68 -20.80 7.75 -7.59
CA PHE A 68 -19.72 7.58 -8.57
C PHE A 68 -20.08 6.55 -9.65
N THR A 69 -20.79 5.49 -9.30
CA THR A 69 -21.24 4.47 -10.27
C THR A 69 -22.23 5.06 -11.26
N ILE A 70 -23.19 5.85 -10.78
CA ILE A 70 -24.18 6.54 -11.63
C ILE A 70 -23.48 7.58 -12.50
N LEU A 71 -22.56 8.38 -11.94
CA LEU A 71 -21.81 9.40 -12.69
C LEU A 71 -20.95 8.76 -13.80
N SER A 72 -20.27 7.65 -13.50
CA SER A 72 -19.52 6.84 -14.47
C SER A 72 -20.42 6.27 -15.56
N THR A 73 -21.62 5.81 -15.20
CA THR A 73 -22.61 5.31 -16.15
C THR A 73 -23.07 6.43 -17.08
N ILE A 74 -23.49 7.57 -16.53
CA ILE A 74 -23.92 8.74 -17.32
C ILE A 74 -22.81 9.19 -18.26
N THR A 75 -21.58 9.37 -17.77
CA THR A 75 -20.45 9.82 -18.61
C THR A 75 -20.09 8.82 -19.72
N ARG A 76 -20.20 7.50 -19.47
CA ARG A 76 -19.94 6.47 -20.49
C ARG A 76 -21.03 6.36 -21.55
N PHE A 77 -22.29 6.59 -21.18
CA PHE A 77 -23.43 6.53 -22.11
C PHE A 77 -23.80 7.90 -22.67
N TYR A 78 -23.16 8.98 -22.20
CA TYR A 78 -23.37 10.32 -22.72
C TYR A 78 -22.93 10.37 -24.18
N ASN A 79 -23.87 10.74 -25.05
CA ASN A 79 -23.62 10.93 -26.48
C ASN A 79 -23.27 9.63 -27.25
N ILE A 80 -23.74 8.46 -26.78
CA ILE A 80 -23.52 7.18 -27.47
C ILE A 80 -24.22 7.10 -28.84
N GLU A 81 -25.26 7.91 -29.04
CA GLU A 81 -25.99 8.02 -30.32
C GLU A 81 -25.24 8.84 -31.37
N ASN A 82 -24.13 9.48 -31.00
CA ASN A 82 -23.35 10.32 -31.89
C ASN A 82 -21.98 9.68 -32.14
N PRO A 83 -21.63 9.33 -33.38
CA PRO A 83 -22.37 9.56 -34.61
C PRO A 83 -23.52 8.58 -34.85
N THR A 84 -24.61 9.06 -35.47
CA THR A 84 -25.82 8.27 -35.82
C THR A 84 -25.61 7.26 -36.95
N HIS A 85 -24.35 7.00 -37.33
CA HIS A 85 -23.98 6.06 -38.37
C HIS A 85 -22.88 5.14 -37.84
N VAL A 86 -22.85 3.91 -38.35
CA VAL A 86 -21.74 2.98 -38.10
C VAL A 86 -20.49 3.59 -38.73
N CYS A 87 -19.62 4.19 -37.91
CA CYS A 87 -18.30 4.61 -38.34
C CYS A 87 -17.52 3.35 -38.73
N TRP A 88 -17.36 3.14 -40.03
CA TRP A 88 -16.44 2.15 -40.58
C TRP A 88 -15.00 2.60 -40.26
N ASP A 89 -14.41 2.02 -39.23
CA ASP A 89 -13.06 2.31 -38.74
C ASP A 89 -11.98 2.00 -39.80
N GLU A 90 -12.24 1.08 -40.72
CA GLU A 90 -11.33 0.72 -41.82
C GLU A 90 -10.99 1.90 -42.76
N THR A 91 -11.93 2.82 -43.02
CA THR A 91 -11.66 4.02 -43.85
C THR A 91 -10.74 5.04 -43.13
N HIS A 92 -10.78 5.05 -41.80
CA HIS A 92 -9.87 5.83 -40.98
C HIS A 92 -8.52 5.13 -40.84
N PHE A 93 -8.49 3.80 -40.90
CA PHE A 93 -7.26 3.00 -40.89
C PHE A 93 -6.34 3.34 -42.06
N GLY A 94 -6.89 3.57 -43.26
CA GLY A 94 -6.10 4.02 -44.41
C GLY A 94 -5.46 5.41 -44.19
N LYS A 95 -6.18 6.34 -43.53
CA LYS A 95 -5.68 7.68 -43.20
C LYS A 95 -4.60 7.62 -42.11
N MET A 96 -4.80 6.79 -41.08
CA MET A 96 -3.82 6.51 -40.03
C MET A 96 -2.58 5.81 -40.59
N GLY A 97 -2.76 4.82 -41.47
CA GLY A 97 -1.69 4.14 -42.20
C GLY A 97 -0.92 5.10 -43.12
N SER A 98 -1.61 6.02 -43.79
CA SER A 98 -0.96 7.08 -44.58
C SER A 98 -0.11 8.00 -43.69
N TRP A 99 -0.60 8.39 -42.51
CA TRP A 99 0.16 9.18 -41.54
C TRP A 99 1.36 8.43 -40.94
N TYR A 100 1.23 7.11 -40.73
CA TYR A 100 2.32 6.23 -40.33
C TYR A 100 3.41 6.15 -41.41
N ILE A 101 3.03 5.90 -42.66
CA ILE A 101 3.95 5.85 -43.81
C ILE A 101 4.63 7.22 -44.02
N LYS A 102 3.89 8.32 -43.86
CA LYS A 102 4.42 9.69 -44.02
C LYS A 102 5.21 10.20 -42.82
N ARG A 103 5.33 9.44 -41.73
CA ARG A 103 5.98 9.84 -40.46
C ARG A 103 5.48 11.18 -39.89
N THR A 104 4.29 11.63 -40.26
CA THR A 104 3.70 12.90 -39.81
C THR A 104 2.98 12.78 -38.47
N PHE A 105 2.55 11.57 -38.10
CA PHE A 105 1.95 11.27 -36.80
C PHE A 105 2.30 9.82 -36.43
N PHE A 106 3.03 9.63 -35.32
CA PHE A 106 3.33 8.29 -34.80
C PHE A 106 2.17 7.86 -33.90
N PHE A 107 1.23 7.09 -34.44
CA PHE A 107 0.26 6.39 -33.61
C PHE A 107 1.00 5.20 -32.99
N ASP A 108 1.59 5.44 -31.83
CA ASP A 108 2.11 4.36 -31.01
C ASP A 108 0.89 3.54 -30.55
N VAL A 109 0.73 2.32 -31.08
CA VAL A 109 -0.37 1.41 -30.69
C VAL A 109 -0.42 1.24 -29.17
N HIS A 110 0.70 1.46 -28.49
CA HIS A 110 0.80 1.67 -27.05
C HIS A 110 1.08 3.15 -26.77
N PRO A 111 0.18 3.90 -26.12
CA PRO A 111 0.48 5.26 -25.66
C PRO A 111 1.79 5.27 -24.86
N PRO A 112 2.49 6.42 -24.72
CA PRO A 112 3.71 6.50 -23.91
C PRO A 112 3.56 5.83 -22.54
N LEU A 113 2.40 6.00 -21.90
CA LEU A 113 2.04 5.33 -20.65
C LEU A 113 1.96 3.80 -20.76
N GLY A 114 1.45 3.26 -21.87
CA GLY A 114 1.42 1.83 -22.15
C GLY A 114 2.81 1.22 -22.21
N LYS A 115 3.76 1.89 -22.89
CA LYS A 115 5.16 1.47 -22.95
C LYS A 115 5.87 1.54 -21.60
N VAL A 116 5.65 2.62 -20.83
CA VAL A 116 6.17 2.70 -19.46
C VAL A 116 5.66 1.52 -18.64
N ARG A 117 4.35 1.23 -18.70
CA ARG A 117 3.75 0.12 -17.97
C ARG A 117 4.26 -1.23 -18.43
N GLU A 118 4.47 -1.45 -19.72
CA GLU A 118 5.04 -2.69 -20.25
C GLU A 118 6.43 -2.97 -19.65
N ILE A 119 7.30 -1.96 -19.62
CA ILE A 119 8.63 -2.06 -19.01
C ILE A 119 8.52 -2.32 -17.50
N THR A 120 7.68 -1.53 -16.81
CA THR A 120 7.46 -1.67 -15.36
C THR A 120 6.94 -3.08 -15.02
N GLU A 121 5.94 -3.58 -15.72
CA GLU A 121 5.36 -4.91 -15.47
C GLU A 121 6.33 -6.04 -15.79
N THR A 122 7.16 -5.87 -16.82
CA THR A 122 8.24 -6.83 -17.10
C THR A 122 9.13 -7.01 -15.88
N ILE A 123 9.48 -5.92 -15.18
CA ILE A 123 10.31 -5.96 -13.97
C ILE A 123 9.51 -6.45 -12.76
N CYS A 124 8.40 -5.76 -12.44
CA CYS A 124 7.63 -5.94 -11.20
C CYS A 124 6.85 -7.25 -11.15
N SER A 125 6.43 -7.77 -12.31
CA SER A 125 5.65 -9.00 -12.40
C SER A 125 6.48 -10.14 -13.01
N GLY A 126 7.33 -9.84 -14.00
CA GLY A 126 8.11 -10.85 -14.73
C GLY A 126 9.43 -11.26 -14.09
N ILE A 127 10.02 -10.45 -13.20
CA ILE A 127 11.33 -10.73 -12.62
C ILE A 127 11.30 -10.72 -11.09
N GLN A 128 10.90 -9.60 -10.49
CA GLN A 128 11.04 -9.36 -9.05
C GLN A 128 10.37 -10.43 -8.18
N PRO A 129 9.13 -10.89 -8.46
CA PRO A 129 8.44 -11.84 -7.59
C PRO A 129 9.14 -13.21 -7.54
N LEU A 130 9.83 -13.59 -8.61
CA LEU A 130 10.51 -14.88 -8.73
C LEU A 130 11.82 -14.94 -7.93
N GLN A 131 12.41 -13.78 -7.65
CA GLN A 131 13.62 -13.63 -6.83
C GLN A 131 13.33 -13.09 -5.41
N ASN A 132 12.06 -12.91 -5.06
CA ASN A 132 11.65 -12.48 -3.73
C ASN A 132 12.12 -13.48 -2.66
N LEU A 133 12.53 -12.97 -1.49
CA LEU A 133 12.97 -13.74 -0.33
C LEU A 133 12.07 -14.93 0.00
N VAL A 134 10.74 -14.77 0.00
CA VAL A 134 9.79 -15.86 0.33
C VAL A 134 9.90 -17.01 -0.68
N VAL A 135 10.06 -16.69 -1.97
CA VAL A 135 10.24 -17.69 -3.02
C VAL A 135 11.61 -18.36 -2.88
N LEU A 136 12.67 -17.58 -2.65
CA LEU A 136 14.02 -18.12 -2.48
C LEU A 136 14.14 -19.04 -1.25
N GLN A 137 13.48 -18.72 -0.15
CA GLN A 137 13.39 -19.58 1.03
C GLN A 137 12.74 -20.93 0.69
N LYS A 138 11.77 -20.96 -0.23
CA LYS A 138 11.12 -22.19 -0.67
C LYS A 138 11.99 -23.03 -1.60
N ILE A 139 12.83 -22.39 -2.42
CA ILE A 139 13.80 -23.05 -3.31
C ILE A 139 14.96 -23.68 -2.51
N GLY A 140 15.34 -23.07 -1.39
CA GLY A 140 16.42 -23.52 -0.53
C GLY A 140 17.76 -22.84 -0.85
N ASP A 141 18.64 -22.78 0.15
CA ASP A 141 19.86 -21.96 0.12
C ASP A 141 20.88 -22.38 -0.93
N GLU A 142 20.91 -23.66 -1.31
CA GLU A 142 21.87 -24.17 -2.31
C GLU A 142 21.55 -23.66 -3.72
N LYS A 143 20.27 -23.52 -4.07
CA LYS A 143 19.82 -23.21 -5.43
C LYS A 143 19.34 -21.77 -5.60
N LYS A 144 19.21 -20.99 -4.52
CA LYS A 144 18.68 -19.61 -4.59
C LYS A 144 19.46 -18.70 -5.53
N ASN A 145 20.79 -18.83 -5.58
CA ASN A 145 21.63 -17.98 -6.43
C ASN A 145 21.46 -18.33 -7.90
N GLU A 146 21.53 -19.61 -8.25
CA GLU A 146 21.28 -20.10 -9.62
C GLU A 146 19.88 -19.71 -10.10
N TRP A 147 18.87 -19.87 -9.24
CA TRP A 147 17.48 -19.50 -9.52
C TRP A 147 17.34 -18.00 -9.80
N GLY A 148 17.89 -17.15 -8.91
CA GLY A 148 17.88 -15.70 -9.09
C GLY A 148 18.57 -15.27 -10.38
N GLN A 149 19.76 -15.82 -10.65
CA GLN A 149 20.50 -15.56 -11.88
C GLN A 149 19.70 -15.95 -13.12
N PHE A 150 19.07 -17.13 -13.14
CA PHE A 150 18.31 -17.61 -14.28
C PHE A 150 17.16 -16.67 -14.63
N TRP A 151 16.33 -16.31 -13.65
CA TRP A 151 15.16 -15.46 -13.88
C TRP A 151 15.53 -14.02 -14.22
N ILE A 152 16.57 -13.48 -13.59
CA ILE A 152 17.07 -12.14 -13.91
C ILE A 152 17.65 -12.11 -15.32
N ASN A 153 18.50 -13.07 -15.70
CA ASN A 153 19.04 -13.13 -17.07
C ASN A 153 17.92 -13.23 -18.10
N LYS A 154 16.95 -14.13 -17.89
CA LYS A 154 15.80 -14.30 -18.80
C LYS A 154 15.00 -13.00 -18.95
N GLY A 155 14.72 -12.33 -17.84
CA GLY A 155 14.01 -11.06 -17.82
C GLY A 155 14.79 -9.92 -18.47
N PHE A 156 16.09 -9.82 -18.19
CA PHE A 156 16.96 -8.78 -18.75
C PHE A 156 17.19 -8.96 -20.25
N VAL A 157 17.22 -10.18 -20.77
CA VAL A 157 17.24 -10.40 -22.24
C VAL A 157 16.00 -9.80 -22.89
N ALA A 158 14.81 -10.02 -22.34
CA ALA A 158 13.57 -9.45 -22.87
C ALA A 158 13.52 -7.93 -22.70
N LEU A 159 13.94 -7.43 -21.54
CA LEU A 159 13.96 -6.01 -21.22
C LEU A 159 14.94 -5.23 -22.11
N GLU A 160 16.15 -5.75 -22.33
CA GLU A 160 17.15 -5.14 -23.22
C GLU A 160 16.60 -5.02 -24.66
N GLN A 161 15.88 -6.03 -25.16
CA GLN A 161 15.22 -5.98 -26.47
C GLN A 161 14.09 -4.94 -26.53
N LEU A 162 13.34 -4.77 -25.44
CA LEU A 162 12.30 -3.76 -25.33
C LEU A 162 12.90 -2.35 -25.33
N LEU A 163 13.93 -2.14 -24.51
CA LEU A 163 14.64 -0.86 -24.38
C LEU A 163 15.31 -0.42 -25.68
N ASN A 164 15.80 -1.35 -26.51
CA ASN A 164 16.33 -1.01 -27.84
C ASN A 164 15.32 -0.28 -28.75
N LYS A 165 14.02 -0.39 -28.47
CA LYS A 165 12.95 0.28 -29.24
C LYS A 165 12.46 1.58 -28.60
N THR A 166 12.69 1.76 -27.30
CA THR A 166 12.04 2.83 -26.50
C THR A 166 13.02 3.79 -25.85
N ALA A 167 14.24 3.34 -25.56
CA ALA A 167 15.19 4.09 -24.77
C ALA A 167 15.75 5.30 -25.54
N GLY A 168 15.82 6.43 -24.84
CA GLY A 168 16.60 7.60 -25.23
C GLY A 168 17.76 7.75 -24.25
N LYS A 169 17.74 8.82 -23.46
CA LYS A 169 18.59 8.96 -22.27
C LYS A 169 18.23 7.99 -21.14
N TYR A 170 16.94 7.69 -20.98
CA TYR A 170 16.40 6.79 -19.94
C TYR A 170 15.60 5.63 -20.56
N CYS A 171 14.83 4.87 -19.78
CA CYS A 171 14.04 3.73 -20.26
C CYS A 171 13.07 4.07 -21.40
N LEU A 172 12.50 5.28 -21.37
CA LEU A 172 11.59 5.79 -22.40
C LEU A 172 11.92 7.26 -22.71
N GLY A 173 12.56 7.50 -23.86
CA GLY A 173 12.96 8.86 -24.26
C GLY A 173 13.96 9.50 -23.27
N ASP A 174 13.82 10.80 -23.06
CA ASP A 174 14.80 11.62 -22.33
C ASP A 174 14.34 12.11 -20.95
N GLU A 175 13.15 11.69 -20.50
CA GLU A 175 12.60 12.03 -19.19
C GLU A 175 12.53 10.79 -18.27
N VAL A 176 12.67 11.02 -16.96
CA VAL A 176 12.58 9.93 -15.97
C VAL A 176 11.12 9.52 -15.82
N THR A 177 10.87 8.21 -15.90
CA THR A 177 9.54 7.61 -15.81
C THR A 177 9.48 6.54 -14.72
N MET A 178 8.30 5.96 -14.50
CA MET A 178 8.12 4.84 -13.58
C MET A 178 8.96 3.61 -13.96
N ALA A 179 9.28 3.42 -15.24
CA ALA A 179 10.14 2.34 -15.70
C ALA A 179 11.55 2.44 -15.07
N ASP A 180 12.09 3.65 -15.00
CA ASP A 180 13.42 3.94 -14.43
C ASP A 180 13.47 3.69 -12.92
N LEU A 181 12.38 4.02 -12.23
CA LEU A 181 12.21 3.76 -10.80
C LEU A 181 12.24 2.26 -10.48
N CYS A 182 11.74 1.42 -11.40
CA CYS A 182 11.77 -0.03 -11.26
C CYS A 182 13.09 -0.64 -11.73
N LEU A 183 13.76 -0.03 -12.71
CA LEU A 183 15.01 -0.54 -13.28
C LEU A 183 16.15 -0.52 -12.26
N VAL A 184 16.39 0.62 -11.60
CA VAL A 184 17.57 0.80 -10.73
C VAL A 184 17.61 -0.22 -9.57
N PRO A 185 16.54 -0.43 -8.79
CA PRO A 185 16.53 -1.46 -7.76
C PRO A 185 16.73 -2.88 -8.33
N GLN A 186 16.19 -3.14 -9.52
CA GLN A 186 16.30 -4.45 -10.15
C GLN A 186 17.72 -4.73 -10.67
N VAL A 187 18.45 -3.71 -11.15
CA VAL A 187 19.88 -3.81 -11.46
C VAL A 187 20.69 -4.04 -10.18
N GLY A 188 20.34 -3.37 -9.08
CA GLY A 188 20.93 -3.64 -7.76
C GLY A 188 20.76 -5.11 -7.34
N ASN A 189 19.58 -5.69 -7.56
CA ASN A 189 19.35 -7.12 -7.33
C ASN A 189 20.19 -8.00 -8.27
N ALA A 190 20.30 -7.65 -9.55
CA ALA A 190 21.12 -8.39 -10.50
C ALA A 190 22.59 -8.47 -10.06
N ILE A 191 23.15 -7.35 -9.62
CA ILE A 191 24.51 -7.28 -9.06
C ILE A 191 24.62 -8.15 -7.80
N ARG A 192 23.62 -8.08 -6.89
CA ARG A 192 23.58 -8.92 -5.69
C ARG A 192 23.59 -10.42 -5.98
N PHE A 193 22.94 -10.85 -7.08
CA PHE A 193 22.96 -12.24 -7.52
C PHE A 193 24.16 -12.60 -8.43
N ASN A 194 25.14 -11.71 -8.59
CA ASN A 194 26.30 -11.89 -9.47
C ASN A 194 25.91 -12.18 -10.93
N VAL A 195 24.86 -11.52 -11.44
CA VAL A 195 24.50 -11.56 -12.85
C VAL A 195 25.53 -10.77 -13.66
N ASP A 196 25.98 -11.37 -14.77
CA ASP A 196 26.89 -10.72 -15.70
C ASP A 196 26.18 -9.60 -16.49
N MET A 197 26.36 -8.36 -16.02
CA MET A 197 25.77 -7.17 -16.62
C MET A 197 26.41 -6.77 -17.96
N SER A 198 27.56 -7.35 -18.35
CA SER A 198 28.19 -7.05 -19.64
C SER A 198 27.30 -7.48 -20.83
N LYS A 199 26.39 -8.42 -20.60
CA LYS A 199 25.39 -8.88 -21.58
C LYS A 199 24.27 -7.87 -21.83
N PHE A 200 24.14 -6.86 -20.97
CA PHE A 200 23.05 -5.88 -20.97
C PHE A 200 23.60 -4.45 -20.98
N PRO A 201 24.27 -4.04 -22.08
CA PRO A 201 24.94 -2.74 -22.16
C PRO A 201 23.97 -1.55 -22.07
N LEU A 202 22.75 -1.65 -22.61
CA LEU A 202 21.79 -0.56 -22.60
C LEU A 202 21.19 -0.37 -21.21
N ILE A 203 20.79 -1.47 -20.54
CA ILE A 203 20.38 -1.44 -19.13
C ILE A 203 21.48 -0.82 -18.26
N SER A 204 22.73 -1.24 -18.46
CA SER A 204 23.88 -0.73 -17.68
C SER A 204 24.09 0.77 -17.90
N LYS A 205 24.04 1.23 -19.16
CA LYS A 205 24.15 2.65 -19.51
C LYS A 205 23.04 3.49 -18.87
N ILE A 206 21.79 3.04 -18.94
CA ILE A 206 20.66 3.77 -18.34
C ILE A 206 20.82 3.83 -16.81
N ASN A 207 21.19 2.71 -16.19
CA ASN A 207 21.43 2.67 -14.74
C ASN A 207 22.56 3.63 -14.32
N GLU A 208 23.65 3.72 -15.09
CA GLU A 208 24.73 4.68 -14.85
C GLU A 208 24.25 6.14 -14.95
N GLU A 209 23.43 6.48 -15.96
CA GLU A 209 22.85 7.83 -16.07
C GLU A 209 21.90 8.15 -14.91
N LEU A 210 21.03 7.22 -14.52
CA LEU A 210 20.11 7.38 -13.38
C LEU A 210 20.86 7.51 -12.05
N SER A 211 21.97 6.78 -11.87
CA SER A 211 22.79 6.83 -10.65
C SER A 211 23.45 8.20 -10.42
N LYS A 212 23.58 9.04 -11.46
CA LYS A 212 24.12 10.41 -11.34
C LYS A 212 23.12 11.35 -10.68
N LEU A 213 21.83 11.07 -10.76
CA LEU A 213 20.77 11.94 -10.25
C LEU A 213 20.71 11.90 -8.72
N GLU A 214 20.63 13.07 -8.09
CA GLU A 214 20.60 13.20 -6.63
C GLU A 214 19.44 12.44 -5.97
N ALA A 215 18.30 12.32 -6.66
CA ALA A 215 17.16 11.56 -6.17
C ALA A 215 17.52 10.07 -5.96
N PHE A 216 18.24 9.45 -6.90
CA PHE A 216 18.63 8.04 -6.81
C PHE A 216 19.78 7.83 -5.82
N LYS A 217 20.70 8.79 -5.67
CA LYS A 217 21.75 8.73 -4.64
C LYS A 217 21.17 8.76 -3.23
N LYS A 218 20.21 9.66 -2.97
CA LYS A 218 19.53 9.74 -1.66
C LYS A 218 18.66 8.52 -1.37
N ALA A 219 18.06 7.92 -2.40
CA ALA A 219 17.26 6.70 -2.30
C ALA A 219 18.11 5.41 -2.29
N HIS A 220 19.44 5.51 -2.39
CA HIS A 220 20.31 4.34 -2.44
C HIS A 220 20.18 3.53 -1.13
N PRO A 221 20.18 2.18 -1.16
CA PRO A 221 20.04 1.35 0.03
C PRO A 221 21.07 1.68 1.12
N PHE A 222 22.30 2.04 0.74
CA PHE A 222 23.38 2.37 1.68
C PHE A 222 23.28 3.78 2.29
N ALA A 223 22.36 4.60 1.82
CA ALA A 223 22.07 5.93 2.37
C ALA A 223 20.86 5.91 3.31
N GLN A 224 20.26 4.75 3.56
CA GLN A 224 19.06 4.63 4.40
C GLN A 224 19.40 4.51 5.89
N PRO A 225 18.52 4.98 6.80
CA PRO A 225 18.77 4.96 8.25
C PRO A 225 18.97 3.55 8.82
N ASP A 226 18.30 2.55 8.23
CA ASP A 226 18.34 1.14 8.61
C ASP A 226 19.50 0.36 7.95
N CYS A 227 20.32 1.03 7.12
CA CYS A 227 21.49 0.40 6.54
C CYS A 227 22.50 0.00 7.64
N PRO A 228 22.94 -1.27 7.66
CA PRO A 228 24.01 -1.74 8.53
C PRO A 228 25.27 -0.86 8.44
N GLU A 229 25.93 -0.61 9.56
CA GLU A 229 27.07 0.32 9.64
C GLU A 229 28.26 -0.10 8.78
N ASP A 230 28.43 -1.40 8.52
CA ASP A 230 29.46 -1.97 7.66
C ASP A 230 29.26 -1.68 6.16
N LEU A 231 28.02 -1.46 5.73
CA LEU A 231 27.65 -1.19 4.34
C LEU A 231 27.40 0.29 4.05
N ARG A 232 27.33 1.13 5.10
CA ARG A 232 27.05 2.55 4.97
C ARG A 232 28.23 3.23 4.25
N GLN A 233 27.95 3.86 3.11
CA GLN A 233 28.95 4.65 2.40
C GLN A 233 29.33 5.85 3.27
N LYS A 234 30.62 5.96 3.63
CA LYS A 234 31.17 7.10 4.39
C LYS A 234 31.31 8.33 3.53
#